data_AF-A0A952CXV0-F1
#
_entry.id   AF-A0A952CXV0-F1
#
_cell.length_a   1.000
_cell.length_b   1.000
_cell.length_c   1.000
_cell.angle_alpha   90.00
_cell.angle_beta   90.00
_cell.angle_gamma   90.00
#
_symmetry.space_group_name_H-M   'P 1'
#
loop_
_entity.id
_entity.type
_entity.pdbx_description
1 polymer ?
#
loop_
_entity_poly.entity_id
_entity_poly.type
_entity_poly.pdbx_seq_one_letter_code
_entity_poly.pdbx_strand_id
1 'polypeptide(L)'
;MTSADPTRVVAIARSWLGTPYHDQASLRGVGCDCLGLARGIWREVVGPEPFLIPPYSRDWGETGPREVLAEGARRMMIEVEPAAAVPGALVLFRMKPRAIAKHVGILTGP
;
A
#
# COMPACT_ATOMS: atom_id res chain seq x y z
N MET A 1 -12.83 10.33 8.74
CA MET A 1 -12.33 8.94 8.66
C MET A 1 -11.73 8.56 10.00
N THR A 2 -11.85 7.30 10.39
CA THR A 2 -11.25 6.78 11.63
C THR A 2 -10.10 5.85 11.26
N SER A 3 -9.01 5.84 12.04
CA SER A 3 -7.91 4.91 11.82
C SER A 3 -8.34 3.46 12.04
N ALA A 4 -7.77 2.54 11.26
CA ALA A 4 -7.95 1.11 11.48
C ALA A 4 -7.21 0.63 12.74
N ASP A 5 -7.63 -0.51 13.29
CA ASP A 5 -6.93 -1.19 14.39
C ASP A 5 -5.53 -1.67 13.93
N PRO A 6 -4.43 -1.13 14.50
CA PRO A 6 -3.06 -1.52 14.18
C PRO A 6 -2.80 -3.02 14.26
N THR A 7 -3.27 -3.68 15.32
CA THR A 7 -3.00 -5.09 15.58
C THR A 7 -3.66 -5.95 14.51
N ARG A 8 -4.88 -5.61 14.12
CA ARG A 8 -5.60 -6.29 13.04
C ARG A 8 -4.90 -6.11 11.70
N VAL A 9 -4.49 -4.88 11.36
CA VAL A 9 -3.78 -4.61 10.09
C VAL A 9 -2.49 -5.43 9.99
N VAL A 10 -1.68 -5.44 11.06
CA VAL A 10 -0.41 -6.18 11.09
C VAL A 10 -0.65 -7.69 11.02
N ALA A 11 -1.64 -8.23 11.74
CA ALA A 11 -1.99 -9.65 11.68
C ALA A 11 -2.39 -10.07 10.26
N ILE A 12 -3.23 -9.26 9.59
CA ILE A 12 -3.61 -9.51 8.20
C ILE A 12 -2.38 -9.42 7.31
N ALA A 13 -1.57 -8.36 7.38
CA ALA A 13 -0.35 -8.24 6.58
C ALA A 13 0.56 -9.46 6.70
N ARG A 14 0.74 -10.00 7.91
CA ARG A 14 1.53 -11.22 8.15
C ARG A 14 0.89 -12.47 7.56
N SER A 15 -0.43 -12.56 7.47
CA SER A 15 -1.09 -13.69 6.80
C SER A 15 -0.76 -13.79 5.30
N TRP A 16 -0.27 -12.71 4.69
CA TRP A 16 0.14 -12.69 3.28
C TRP A 16 1.58 -13.18 3.05
N LEU A 17 2.36 -13.43 4.11
CA LEU A 17 3.71 -14.02 3.98
C LEU A 17 3.66 -15.32 3.19
N GLY A 18 4.60 -15.49 2.26
CA GLY A 18 4.63 -16.63 1.33
C GLY A 18 3.80 -16.44 0.06
N THR A 19 3.02 -15.35 -0.06
CA THR A 19 2.37 -15.01 -1.34
C THR A 19 3.45 -14.59 -2.35
N PRO A 20 3.53 -15.23 -3.54
CA PRO A 20 4.55 -14.91 -4.53
C PRO A 20 4.33 -13.51 -5.12
N TYR A 21 5.41 -12.87 -5.58
CA TYR A 21 5.32 -11.56 -6.20
C TYR A 21 4.80 -11.66 -7.64
N HIS A 22 3.61 -11.13 -7.91
CA HIS A 22 3.01 -11.06 -9.25
C HIS A 22 2.49 -9.66 -9.52
N ASP A 23 2.96 -9.05 -10.60
CA ASP A 23 2.56 -7.70 -11.02
C ASP A 23 1.05 -7.63 -11.22
N GLN A 24 0.42 -6.57 -10.68
CA GLN A 24 -1.01 -6.29 -10.73
C GLN A 24 -1.92 -7.32 -10.03
N ALA A 25 -1.35 -8.35 -9.41
CA ALA A 25 -2.11 -9.34 -8.66
C ALA A 25 -2.43 -8.85 -7.24
N SER A 26 -3.50 -9.37 -6.65
CA SER A 26 -3.94 -9.04 -5.29
C SER A 26 -4.69 -10.23 -4.67
N LEU A 27 -4.08 -11.42 -4.67
CA LEU A 27 -4.69 -12.65 -4.18
C LEU A 27 -3.73 -13.41 -3.26
N ARG A 28 -4.09 -13.50 -1.98
CA ARG A 28 -3.28 -14.15 -0.93
C ARG A 28 -2.98 -15.60 -1.30
N GLY A 29 -1.72 -16.01 -1.16
CA GLY A 29 -1.24 -17.35 -1.50
C GLY A 29 -1.10 -17.66 -2.99
N VAL A 30 -1.57 -16.77 -3.88
CA VAL A 30 -1.51 -16.96 -5.34
C VAL A 30 -0.59 -15.94 -6.00
N GLY A 31 -0.69 -14.67 -5.63
CA GLY A 31 0.14 -13.61 -6.19
C GLY A 31 -0.26 -12.22 -5.74
N CYS A 32 0.72 -11.38 -5.40
CA CYS A 32 0.52 -9.94 -5.22
C CYS A 32 1.77 -9.13 -5.50
N ASP A 33 1.61 -7.88 -5.91
CA ASP A 33 2.67 -6.88 -5.80
C ASP A 33 2.48 -6.01 -4.55
N CYS A 34 3.27 -4.94 -4.41
CA CYS A 34 3.20 -4.07 -3.24
C CYS A 34 1.83 -3.39 -3.05
N LEU A 35 1.25 -2.86 -4.13
CA LEU A 35 -0.08 -2.23 -4.07
C LEU A 35 -1.17 -3.30 -3.94
N GLY A 36 -0.98 -4.45 -4.60
CA GLY A 36 -1.80 -5.65 -4.46
C GLY A 36 -1.93 -6.14 -3.03
N LEU A 37 -0.84 -6.15 -2.26
CA LEU A 37 -0.86 -6.44 -0.83
C LEU A 37 -1.71 -5.41 -0.07
N ALA A 38 -1.46 -4.11 -0.27
CA ALA A 38 -2.18 -3.04 0.41
C ALA A 38 -3.70 -3.08 0.12
N ARG A 39 -4.07 -3.34 -1.14
CA ARG A 39 -5.46 -3.55 -1.59
C ARG A 39 -6.08 -4.78 -0.90
N GLY A 40 -5.33 -5.86 -0.79
CA GLY A 40 -5.75 -7.07 -0.09
C GLY A 40 -6.10 -6.82 1.37
N ILE A 41 -5.20 -6.14 2.08
CA ILE A 41 -5.40 -5.75 3.47
C ILE A 41 -6.60 -4.79 3.59
N TRP A 42 -6.73 -3.82 2.69
CA TRP A 42 -7.88 -2.92 2.66
C TRP A 42 -9.21 -3.69 2.59
N ARG A 43 -9.30 -4.72 1.73
CA ARG A 43 -10.51 -5.54 1.61
C ARG A 43 -10.88 -6.29 2.89
N GLU A 44 -9.89 -6.70 3.67
CA GLU A 44 -10.10 -7.43 4.93
C GLU A 44 -10.35 -6.50 6.15
N VAL A 45 -9.89 -5.24 6.09
CA VAL A 45 -9.97 -4.26 7.18
C VAL A 45 -11.13 -3.28 7.00
N VAL A 46 -11.29 -2.74 5.81
CA VAL A 46 -12.24 -1.66 5.48
C VAL A 46 -13.44 -2.19 4.71
N GLY A 47 -13.22 -3.12 3.78
CA GLY A 47 -14.25 -3.66 2.88
C GLY A 47 -13.93 -3.42 1.40
N PRO A 48 -14.92 -3.46 0.49
CA PRO A 48 -14.69 -3.32 -0.94
C PRO A 48 -13.84 -2.09 -1.31
N GLU A 49 -13.01 -2.24 -2.33
CA GLU A 49 -12.24 -1.11 -2.86
C GLU A 49 -13.18 -0.06 -3.46
N PRO A 50 -12.96 1.22 -3.16
CA PRO A 50 -13.88 2.30 -3.55
C PRO A 50 -13.85 2.62 -5.05
N PHE A 51 -12.80 2.20 -5.75
CA PHE A 51 -12.67 2.32 -7.20
C PHE A 51 -11.74 1.24 -7.74
N LEU A 52 -11.86 0.96 -9.03
CA LEU A 52 -10.95 0.06 -9.72
C LEU A 52 -9.58 0.74 -9.87
N ILE A 53 -8.54 0.03 -9.45
CA ILE A 53 -7.16 0.44 -9.73
C ILE A 53 -6.87 0.11 -11.19
N PRO A 54 -6.58 1.09 -12.05
CA PRO A 54 -6.25 0.83 -13.45
C PRO A 54 -4.94 0.02 -13.54
N PRO A 55 -4.74 -0.77 -14.60
CA PRO A 55 -3.45 -1.38 -14.90
C PRO A 55 -2.35 -0.30 -14.89
N TYR A 56 -1.27 -0.57 -14.17
CA TYR A 56 -0.08 0.27 -14.15
C TYR A 56 1.10 -0.52 -14.67
N SER A 57 1.99 0.14 -15.40
CA SER A 57 3.27 -0.44 -15.79
C SER A 57 4.23 -0.48 -14.61
N ARG A 58 5.31 -1.27 -14.71
CA ARG A 58 6.41 -1.21 -13.74
C ARG A 58 7.06 0.18 -13.66
N ASP A 59 7.08 0.87 -14.80
CA ASP A 59 7.60 2.24 -14.93
C ASP A 59 6.54 3.29 -14.60
N TRP A 60 5.40 2.88 -14.04
CA TRP A 60 4.30 3.80 -13.74
C TRP A 60 4.75 4.81 -12.69
N GLY A 61 4.67 6.08 -13.09
CA GLY A 61 5.15 7.17 -12.27
C GLY A 61 6.67 7.40 -12.36
N GLU A 62 7.43 6.69 -13.19
CA GLU A 62 8.86 6.98 -13.34
C GLU A 62 9.16 8.27 -14.11
N THR A 63 8.18 8.81 -14.83
CA THR A 63 8.31 10.04 -15.61
C THR A 63 7.30 11.10 -15.14
N GLY A 64 7.83 12.24 -14.69
CA GLY A 64 7.03 13.41 -14.32
C GLY A 64 6.95 13.69 -12.81
N PRO A 65 6.50 14.88 -12.42
CA PRO A 65 6.49 15.33 -11.02
C PRO A 65 5.28 14.85 -10.21
N ARG A 66 4.37 14.09 -10.82
CA ARG A 66 3.07 13.77 -10.21
C ARG A 66 3.16 12.57 -9.28
N GLU A 67 2.72 12.74 -8.05
CA GLU A 67 2.79 11.71 -7.01
C GLU A 67 1.61 10.73 -7.09
N VAL A 68 1.48 10.00 -8.19
CA VAL A 68 0.24 9.23 -8.49
C VAL A 68 -0.18 8.31 -7.34
N LEU A 69 0.78 7.55 -6.79
CA LEU A 69 0.53 6.65 -5.66
C LEU A 69 0.20 7.41 -4.37
N ALA A 70 0.94 8.47 -4.05
CA ALA A 70 0.72 9.24 -2.82
C ALA A 70 -0.56 10.07 -2.87
N GLU A 71 -0.87 10.70 -4.00
CA GLU A 71 -2.14 11.40 -4.25
C GLU A 71 -3.33 10.42 -4.16
N GLY A 72 -3.18 9.21 -4.70
CA GLY A 72 -4.18 8.15 -4.55
C GLY A 72 -4.41 7.77 -3.08
N ALA A 73 -3.33 7.56 -2.33
CA ALA A 73 -3.39 7.26 -0.90
C ALA A 73 -4.03 8.41 -0.09
N ARG A 74 -3.65 9.67 -0.34
CA ARG A 74 -4.20 10.86 0.35
C ARG A 74 -5.71 11.03 0.20
N ARG A 75 -6.27 10.58 -0.93
CA ARG A 75 -7.73 10.63 -1.14
C ARG A 75 -8.47 9.60 -0.30
N MET A 76 -7.78 8.54 0.14
CA MET A 76 -8.39 7.36 0.75
C MET A 76 -7.93 7.08 2.18
N MET A 77 -6.88 7.74 2.64
CA MET A 77 -6.22 7.47 3.92
C MET A 77 -6.00 8.76 4.72
N ILE A 78 -5.82 8.59 6.02
CA ILE A 78 -5.40 9.67 6.92
C ILE A 78 -3.88 9.79 6.78
N GLU A 79 -3.40 10.88 6.18
CA GLU A 79 -1.97 11.15 6.08
C GLU A 79 -1.41 11.52 7.46
N VAL A 80 -0.25 10.95 7.80
CA VAL A 80 0.49 11.23 9.02
C VAL A 80 1.94 11.52 8.66
N GLU A 81 2.61 12.32 9.49
CA GLU A 81 4.05 12.54 9.35
C GLU A 81 4.81 11.21 9.47
N PRO A 82 5.85 10.96 8.65
CA PRO A 82 6.60 9.71 8.71
C PRO A 82 7.15 9.38 10.12
N ALA A 83 7.57 10.41 10.87
CA ALA A 83 8.05 10.25 12.25
C ALA A 83 6.95 9.87 13.25
N ALA A 84 5.68 10.07 12.89
CA ALA A 84 4.51 9.70 13.69
C ALA A 84 3.86 8.40 13.21
N ALA A 85 4.42 7.72 12.20
CA ALA A 85 3.88 6.46 11.71
C ALA A 85 3.91 5.38 12.80
N VAL A 86 2.79 4.68 12.97
CA VAL A 86 2.61 3.59 13.93
C VAL A 86 2.46 2.26 13.21
N PRO A 87 2.65 1.11 13.88
CA PRO A 87 2.33 -0.19 13.28
C PRO A 87 0.94 -0.21 12.65
N GLY A 88 0.81 -0.87 11.51
CA GLY A 88 -0.40 -0.86 10.67
C GLY A 88 -0.50 0.32 9.70
N ALA A 89 0.36 1.34 9.79
CA ALA A 89 0.40 2.41 8.81
C ALA A 89 0.88 1.88 7.44
N LEU A 90 0.24 2.38 6.37
CA LEU A 90 0.76 2.24 5.00
C LEU A 90 1.88 3.27 4.81
N VAL A 91 3.08 2.79 4.48
CA VAL A 91 4.26 3.61 4.23
C VAL A 91 4.55 3.63 2.74
N LEU A 92 4.81 4.81 2.20
CA LEU A 92 5.16 5.01 0.80
C LEU A 92 6.66 5.28 0.67
N PHE A 93 7.30 4.62 -0.30
CA PHE A 93 8.74 4.71 -0.52
C PHE A 93 9.08 5.35 -1.86
N ARG A 94 10.07 6.24 -1.81
CA ARG A 94 10.78 6.76 -2.97
C ARG A 94 12.08 5.98 -3.11
N MET A 95 12.26 5.28 -4.22
CA MET A 95 13.42 4.41 -4.41
C MET A 95 14.70 5.17 -4.75
N LYS A 96 14.59 6.46 -5.09
CA LYS A 96 15.72 7.37 -5.36
C LYS A 96 15.39 8.77 -4.81
N PRO A 97 16.40 9.55 -4.38
CA PRO A 97 16.18 10.96 -4.05
C PRO A 97 15.52 11.71 -5.21
N ARG A 98 14.56 12.58 -4.90
CA ARG A 98 13.79 13.41 -5.87
C ARG A 98 12.91 12.63 -6.86
N ALA A 99 12.87 11.30 -6.82
CA ALA A 99 11.89 10.51 -7.56
C ALA A 99 10.56 10.49 -6.82
N ILE A 100 9.46 10.21 -7.51
CA ILE A 100 8.14 10.05 -6.88
C ILE A 100 8.04 8.77 -6.03
N ALA A 101 7.02 8.68 -5.18
CA ALA A 101 6.73 7.44 -4.46
C ALA A 101 6.20 6.35 -5.41
N LYS A 102 6.79 5.14 -5.36
CA LYS A 102 6.44 4.02 -6.26
C LYS A 102 6.30 2.65 -5.60
N HIS A 103 6.51 2.59 -4.30
CA HIS A 103 6.40 1.34 -3.55
C HIS A 103 5.66 1.61 -2.25
N VAL A 104 4.93 0.61 -1.77
CA VAL A 104 4.24 0.67 -0.48
C VAL A 104 4.59 -0.51 0.39
N GLY A 105 4.53 -0.31 1.70
CA GLY A 105 4.64 -1.36 2.69
C GLY A 105 3.75 -1.08 3.90
N ILE A 106 3.60 -2.08 4.76
CA ILE A 106 2.92 -1.93 6.05
C ILE A 106 3.99 -1.92 7.13
N LEU A 107 3.99 -0.88 7.95
CA LEU A 107 4.86 -0.83 9.13
C LEU A 107 4.36 -1.87 10.15
N THR A 108 5.22 -2.81 10.58
CA THR A 108 4.80 -3.90 11.49
C THR A 108 5.44 -3.87 12.88
N GLY A 109 6.40 -2.97 13.09
CA GLY A 109 7.13 -2.80 14.34
C GLY A 109 8.13 -1.65 14.23
N PRO A 110 8.75 -1.23 15.35
CA PRO A 110 9.86 -0.29 15.34
C PRO A 110 11.11 -0.84 14.63
#